data_AF-A0A2V5R625-F1
#
_entry.id   AF-A0A2V5R625-F1
#
_cell.length_a   1.000
_cell.length_b   1.000
_cell.length_c   1.000
_cell.angle_alpha   90.00
_cell.angle_beta   90.00
_cell.angle_gamma   90.00
#
_symmetry.space_group_name_H-M   'P 1'
#
loop_
_entity.id
_entity.type
_entity.pdbx_description
1 polymer ?
#
loop_
_entity_poly.entity_id
_entity_poly.type
_entity_poly.pdbx_seq_one_letter_code
_entity_poly.pdbx_strand_id
1 'polypeptide(L)'
;IAVPIGAWVESEEVSLRVRERSITISVVAVGLATLAYANINFYFYRYYAEPESLRNERYKAAQRLYEEQTVQSRYMASLGSAYRVVVVGPSPYPYDADTTRYLVAGQEYAMIRDPREQLSLEPASGKGLAFLFFPGNEQYEERIRERYPGGRAGEVRNPVGRHLFDTYVVEPGKISE
;
A
#
# COMPACT_ATOMS: atom_id res chain seq x y z
N ILE A 1 -0.34 63.30 -54.16
CA ILE A 1 0.17 62.59 -52.97
C ILE A 1 -0.81 61.46 -52.69
N ALA A 2 -0.49 60.25 -53.13
CA ALA A 2 -1.33 59.07 -52.93
C ALA A 2 -0.82 58.32 -51.70
N VAL A 3 -1.64 58.21 -50.67
CA VAL A 3 -1.34 57.38 -49.49
C VAL A 3 -1.90 55.98 -49.77
N PRO A 4 -1.12 54.89 -49.65
CA PRO A 4 -1.62 53.56 -49.91
C PRO A 4 -2.48 53.10 -48.73
N ILE A 5 -3.77 52.90 -48.99
CA ILE A 5 -4.76 52.38 -48.01
C ILE A 5 -4.58 50.86 -47.77
N GLY A 6 -3.58 50.21 -48.39
CA GLY A 6 -3.38 48.76 -48.33
C GLY A 6 -2.48 48.22 -47.21
N ALA A 7 -1.75 49.06 -46.46
CA ALA A 7 -0.71 48.56 -45.55
C ALA A 7 -1.19 48.17 -44.14
N TRP A 8 -2.43 48.50 -43.75
CA TRP A 8 -2.92 48.28 -42.38
C TRP A 8 -3.70 46.97 -42.21
N VAL A 9 -4.40 46.52 -43.26
CA VAL A 9 -5.26 45.32 -43.20
C VAL A 9 -4.46 44.01 -43.14
N GLU A 10 -3.29 43.94 -43.79
CA GLU A 10 -2.43 42.73 -43.72
C GLU A 10 -1.75 42.54 -42.36
N SER A 11 -1.47 43.62 -41.62
CA SER A 11 -0.76 43.54 -40.33
C SER A 11 -1.65 43.05 -39.18
N GLU A 12 -2.93 43.46 -39.17
CA GLU A 12 -3.90 43.01 -38.17
C GLU A 12 -4.28 41.54 -38.37
N GLU A 13 -4.50 41.07 -39.60
CA GLU A 13 -4.82 39.66 -39.85
C GLU A 13 -3.66 38.71 -39.49
N VAL A 14 -2.42 39.09 -39.78
CA VAL A 14 -1.25 38.27 -39.45
C VAL A 14 -1.02 38.23 -37.93
N SER A 15 -1.16 39.37 -37.24
CA SER A 15 -1.04 39.42 -35.78
C SER A 15 -2.15 38.67 -35.06
N LEU A 16 -3.39 38.71 -35.59
CA LEU A 16 -4.52 37.92 -35.10
C LEU A 16 -4.27 36.41 -35.27
N ARG A 17 -3.79 35.96 -36.44
CA ARG A 17 -3.46 34.54 -36.67
C ARG A 17 -2.31 34.04 -35.79
N VAL A 18 -1.29 34.87 -35.53
CA VAL A 18 -0.18 34.53 -34.63
C VAL A 18 -0.65 34.45 -33.17
N ARG A 19 -1.53 35.37 -32.75
CA ARG A 19 -2.14 35.36 -31.42
C ARG A 19 -3.04 34.14 -31.23
N GLU A 20 -3.89 33.84 -32.20
CA GLU A 20 -4.74 32.63 -32.19
C GLU A 20 -3.91 31.36 -32.13
N ARG A 21 -2.86 31.24 -32.96
CA ARG A 21 -1.96 30.08 -32.93
C ARG A 21 -1.25 29.93 -31.59
N SER A 22 -0.85 31.04 -30.97
CA SER A 22 -0.20 31.02 -29.65
C SER A 22 -1.19 30.63 -28.54
N ILE A 23 -2.44 31.12 -28.62
CA ILE A 23 -3.52 30.68 -27.72
C ILE A 23 -3.79 29.19 -27.90
N THR A 24 -3.90 28.69 -29.14
CA THR A 24 -4.11 27.26 -29.41
C THR A 24 -2.98 26.40 -28.84
N ILE A 25 -1.72 26.77 -29.08
CA ILE A 25 -0.56 26.05 -28.54
C ILE A 25 -0.58 26.06 -27.01
N SER A 26 -0.90 27.22 -26.41
CA SER A 26 -0.96 27.36 -24.96
C SER A 26 -2.07 26.51 -24.36
N VAL A 27 -3.26 26.50 -24.98
CA VAL A 27 -4.39 25.66 -24.56
C VAL A 27 -4.04 24.17 -24.68
N VAL A 28 -3.40 23.76 -25.78
CA VAL A 28 -2.95 22.37 -25.95
C VAL A 28 -1.91 22.00 -24.89
N ALA A 29 -0.91 22.86 -24.65
CA ALA A 29 0.13 22.61 -23.66
C ALA A 29 -0.44 22.50 -22.25
N VAL A 30 -1.34 23.40 -21.85
CA VAL A 30 -2.03 23.35 -20.56
C VAL A 30 -2.92 22.11 -20.46
N GLY A 31 -3.63 21.75 -21.54
CA GLY A 31 -4.45 20.55 -21.61
C GLY A 31 -3.62 19.27 -21.41
N LEU A 32 -2.49 19.14 -22.12
CA LEU A 32 -1.58 18.01 -21.97
C LEU A 32 -0.95 17.94 -20.58
N ALA A 33 -0.52 19.08 -20.02
CA ALA A 33 0.00 19.14 -18.66
C ALA A 33 -1.04 18.71 -17.62
N THR A 34 -2.29 19.15 -17.80
CA THR A 34 -3.42 18.76 -16.93
C THR A 34 -3.71 17.27 -17.03
N LEU A 35 -3.72 16.72 -18.26
CA LEU A 35 -3.91 15.28 -18.48
C LEU A 35 -2.76 14.46 -17.88
N ALA A 36 -1.52 14.89 -18.05
CA ALA A 36 -0.36 14.24 -17.47
C ALA A 36 -0.45 14.24 -15.93
N TYR A 37 -0.73 15.40 -15.33
CA TYR A 37 -0.94 15.51 -13.88
C TYR A 37 -2.08 14.61 -13.40
N ALA A 38 -3.23 14.63 -14.08
CA ALA A 38 -4.38 13.80 -13.71
C ALA A 38 -4.07 12.30 -13.80
N ASN A 39 -3.37 11.87 -14.85
CA ASN A 39 -2.97 10.46 -15.02
C ASN A 39 -1.97 10.03 -13.95
N ILE A 40 -0.94 10.83 -13.68
CA ILE A 40 0.05 10.54 -12.63
C ILE A 40 -0.66 10.49 -11.27
N ASN A 41 -1.48 11.50 -10.96
CA ASN A 41 -2.20 11.58 -9.70
C ASN A 41 -3.16 10.39 -9.52
N PHE A 42 -3.88 10.01 -10.58
CA PHE A 42 -4.72 8.82 -10.54
C PHE A 42 -3.89 7.56 -10.31
N TYR A 43 -2.83 7.33 -11.10
CA TYR A 43 -2.01 6.14 -11.03
C TYR A 43 -1.36 5.94 -9.65
N PHE A 44 -0.83 7.01 -9.04
CA PHE A 44 -0.11 6.90 -7.77
C PHE A 44 -1.01 6.98 -6.52
N TYR A 45 -2.15 7.69 -6.58
CA TYR A 45 -2.96 7.95 -5.38
C TYR A 45 -4.35 7.31 -5.39
N ARG A 46 -4.89 6.96 -6.56
CA ARG A 46 -6.27 6.45 -6.67
C ARG A 46 -6.39 5.11 -7.36
N TYR A 47 -5.42 4.72 -8.17
CA TYR A 47 -5.44 3.48 -8.90
C TYR A 47 -5.29 2.31 -7.92
N TYR A 48 -6.34 1.50 -7.88
CA TYR A 48 -6.35 0.25 -7.16
C TYR A 48 -6.96 -0.79 -8.10
N ALA A 49 -6.14 -1.77 -8.48
CA ALA A 49 -6.59 -2.88 -9.30
C ALA A 49 -7.28 -3.92 -8.39
N GLU A 50 -8.60 -3.81 -8.30
CA GLU A 50 -9.43 -4.74 -7.54
C GLU A 50 -9.34 -6.13 -8.15
N PRO A 51 -8.81 -7.14 -7.42
CA PRO A 51 -8.64 -8.49 -7.96
C PRO A 51 -9.95 -9.09 -8.50
N GLU A 52 -11.06 -8.76 -7.86
CA GLU A 52 -12.40 -9.25 -8.17
C GLU A 52 -12.93 -8.73 -9.51
N SER A 53 -12.38 -7.62 -10.02
CA SER A 53 -12.70 -7.10 -11.35
C SER A 53 -12.00 -7.86 -12.48
N LEU A 54 -11.00 -8.71 -12.17
CA LEU A 54 -10.21 -9.43 -13.16
C LEU A 54 -10.94 -10.69 -13.62
N ARG A 55 -11.01 -10.88 -14.94
CA ARG A 55 -11.66 -12.07 -15.56
C ARG A 55 -10.83 -13.35 -15.49
N ASN A 56 -9.51 -13.22 -15.40
CA ASN A 56 -8.60 -14.37 -15.41
C ASN A 56 -8.18 -14.74 -13.99
N GLU A 57 -8.47 -15.98 -13.58
CA GLU A 57 -8.18 -16.45 -12.22
C GLU A 57 -6.69 -16.42 -11.86
N ARG A 58 -5.78 -16.61 -12.82
CA ARG A 58 -4.33 -16.50 -12.55
C ARG A 58 -3.94 -15.06 -12.20
N TYR A 59 -4.46 -14.08 -12.94
CA TYR A 59 -4.18 -12.67 -12.64
C TYR A 59 -4.85 -12.23 -11.34
N LYS A 60 -6.05 -12.73 -11.05
CA LYS A 60 -6.74 -12.50 -9.78
C LYS A 60 -5.95 -13.03 -8.59
N ALA A 61 -5.46 -14.27 -8.67
CA ALA A 61 -4.62 -14.86 -7.63
C ALA A 61 -3.30 -14.09 -7.44
N ALA A 62 -2.63 -13.74 -8.54
CA ALA A 62 -1.40 -12.94 -8.48
C ALA A 62 -1.64 -11.55 -7.86
N GLN A 63 -2.73 -10.89 -8.24
CA GLN A 63 -3.09 -9.57 -7.71
C GLN A 63 -3.38 -9.63 -6.20
N ARG A 64 -4.11 -10.65 -5.74
CA ARG A 64 -4.35 -10.88 -4.30
C ARG A 64 -3.06 -11.11 -3.53
N LEU A 65 -2.18 -11.97 -4.05
CA LEU A 65 -0.86 -12.22 -3.45
C LEU A 65 -0.05 -10.91 -3.33
N TYR A 66 0.03 -10.12 -4.40
CA TYR A 66 0.77 -8.84 -4.37
C TYR A 66 0.18 -7.85 -3.38
N GLU A 67 -1.14 -7.78 -3.30
CA GLU A 67 -1.85 -6.90 -2.39
C GLU A 67 -1.58 -7.29 -0.93
N GLU A 68 -1.74 -8.55 -0.58
CA GLU A 68 -1.53 -9.06 0.79
C GLU A 68 -0.08 -8.85 1.24
N GLN A 69 0.89 -9.20 0.40
CA GLN A 69 2.31 -8.94 0.70
C GLN A 69 2.59 -7.44 0.90
N THR A 70 1.99 -6.57 0.08
CA THR A 70 2.19 -5.13 0.18
C THR A 70 1.58 -4.58 1.47
N VAL A 71 0.36 -4.98 1.82
CA VAL A 71 -0.31 -4.51 3.02
C VAL A 71 0.35 -5.06 4.28
N GLN A 72 0.70 -6.35 4.31
CA GLN A 72 1.47 -6.95 5.39
C GLN A 72 2.78 -6.18 5.61
N SER A 73 3.55 -5.93 4.56
CA SER A 73 4.82 -5.21 4.67
C SER A 73 4.65 -3.78 5.18
N ARG A 74 3.62 -3.05 4.72
CA ARG A 74 3.30 -1.70 5.21
C ARG A 74 2.88 -1.69 6.67
N TYR A 75 2.09 -2.68 7.09
CA TYR A 75 1.69 -2.83 8.48
C TYR A 75 2.90 -3.12 9.38
N MET A 76 3.79 -4.01 8.96
CA MET A 76 5.04 -4.27 9.67
C MET A 76 5.92 -3.02 9.77
N ALA A 77 6.01 -2.24 8.68
CA ALA A 77 6.72 -0.97 8.66
C ALA A 77 6.13 0.06 9.63
N SER A 78 4.81 0.11 9.79
CA SER A 78 4.17 1.04 10.72
C SER A 78 4.37 0.68 12.19
N LEU A 79 4.63 -0.60 12.51
CA LEU A 79 5.03 -1.02 13.86
C LEU A 79 6.45 -0.57 14.22
N GLY A 80 7.37 -0.61 13.24
CA GLY A 80 8.78 -0.29 13.45
C GLY A 80 9.59 -1.38 14.17
N SER A 81 10.87 -1.10 14.43
CA SER A 81 11.84 -2.07 14.97
C SER A 81 11.67 -2.40 16.46
N ALA A 82 10.79 -1.68 17.16
CA ALA A 82 10.43 -1.93 18.55
C ALA A 82 9.58 -3.20 18.76
N TYR A 83 9.06 -3.78 17.67
CA TYR A 83 8.23 -4.98 17.70
C TYR A 83 8.93 -6.14 17.00
N ARG A 84 8.72 -7.34 17.54
CA ARG A 84 8.91 -8.59 16.81
C ARG A 84 7.57 -9.00 16.20
N VAL A 85 7.56 -9.23 14.89
CA VAL A 85 6.37 -9.62 14.14
C VAL A 85 6.32 -11.14 14.01
N VAL A 86 5.14 -11.70 14.27
CA VAL A 86 4.90 -13.14 14.28
C VAL A 86 3.70 -13.45 13.40
N VAL A 87 3.91 -14.20 12.31
CA VAL A 87 2.79 -14.75 11.53
C VAL A 87 2.39 -16.08 12.12
N VAL A 88 1.10 -16.22 12.47
CA VAL A 88 0.57 -17.38 13.18
C VAL A 88 -0.25 -18.26 12.23
N GLY A 89 0.13 -19.53 12.15
CA GLY A 89 -0.48 -20.54 11.30
C GLY A 89 0.04 -20.52 9.85
N PRO A 90 -0.46 -21.44 9.02
CA PRO A 90 -0.19 -21.43 7.59
C PRO A 90 -0.76 -20.16 6.96
N SER A 91 0.09 -19.43 6.23
CA SER A 91 -0.35 -18.37 5.33
C SER A 91 -0.29 -18.90 3.89
N PRO A 92 -1.35 -18.70 3.08
CA PRO A 92 -1.31 -18.99 1.64
C PRO A 92 -0.26 -18.14 0.91
N TYR A 93 0.24 -17.09 1.55
CA TYR A 93 1.22 -16.17 1.00
C TYR A 93 2.44 -16.14 1.94
N PRO A 94 3.46 -16.99 1.69
CA PRO A 94 4.62 -17.04 2.56
C PRO A 94 5.32 -15.69 2.55
N TYR A 95 5.56 -15.17 3.75
CA TYR A 95 6.44 -14.03 3.95
C TYR A 95 7.89 -14.51 3.88
N ASP A 96 8.71 -13.74 3.19
CA ASP A 96 10.14 -13.99 3.02
C ASP A 96 10.89 -12.71 3.37
N ALA A 97 11.64 -12.75 4.48
CA ALA A 97 12.37 -11.62 5.01
C ALA A 97 13.43 -11.07 4.04
N ASP A 98 13.92 -11.88 3.09
CA ASP A 98 14.93 -11.45 2.12
C ASP A 98 14.31 -10.74 0.90
N THR A 99 13.04 -11.03 0.60
CA THR A 99 12.33 -10.49 -0.58
C THR A 99 11.18 -9.53 -0.23
N THR A 100 10.99 -9.23 1.05
CA THR A 100 9.94 -8.32 1.53
C THR A 100 10.20 -6.89 1.06
N ARG A 101 9.15 -6.26 0.50
CA ARG A 101 9.24 -4.96 -0.20
C ARG A 101 9.51 -3.76 0.71
N TYR A 102 9.40 -3.93 2.03
CA TYR A 102 9.69 -2.91 3.03
C TYR A 102 10.46 -3.57 4.18
N LEU A 103 11.79 -3.48 4.12
CA LEU A 103 12.66 -3.95 5.19
C LEU A 103 12.77 -2.88 6.26
N VAL A 104 12.34 -3.21 7.48
CA VAL A 104 12.59 -2.38 8.66
C VAL A 104 13.87 -2.88 9.31
N ALA A 105 14.93 -2.07 9.27
CA ALA A 105 16.21 -2.44 9.86
C ALA A 105 16.04 -2.77 11.37
N GLY A 106 16.49 -3.95 11.78
CA GLY A 106 16.45 -4.41 13.17
C GLY A 106 15.07 -4.90 13.67
N GLN A 107 14.03 -4.91 12.82
CA GLN A 107 12.76 -5.57 13.14
C GLN A 107 12.93 -7.08 13.02
N GLU A 108 12.49 -7.82 14.05
CA GLU A 108 12.54 -9.27 14.04
C GLU A 108 11.26 -9.86 13.48
N TYR A 109 11.40 -11.01 12.81
CA TYR A 109 10.30 -11.71 12.19
C TYR A 109 10.33 -13.21 12.57
N ALA A 110 9.17 -13.79 12.79
CA ALA A 110 8.99 -15.24 12.93
C ALA A 110 7.70 -15.70 12.25
N MET A 111 7.71 -16.94 11.75
CA MET A 111 6.51 -17.64 11.31
C MET A 111 6.32 -18.87 12.18
N ILE A 112 5.18 -18.97 12.86
CA ILE A 112 4.78 -20.17 13.57
C ILE A 112 3.83 -20.95 12.67
N ARG A 113 4.29 -22.07 12.10
CA ARG A 113 3.46 -22.90 11.20
C ARG A 113 2.45 -23.75 11.96
N ASP A 114 2.89 -24.34 13.08
CA ASP A 114 1.99 -25.04 13.99
C ASP A 114 2.02 -24.35 15.37
N PRO A 115 1.04 -23.48 15.64
CA PRO A 115 0.92 -22.80 16.92
C PRO A 115 0.71 -23.77 18.09
N ARG A 116 0.27 -25.01 17.85
CA ARG A 116 0.08 -25.98 18.92
C ARG A 116 1.40 -26.52 19.47
N GLU A 117 2.44 -26.53 18.66
CA GLU A 117 3.75 -27.08 19.01
C GLU A 117 4.83 -26.00 19.24
N GLN A 118 4.66 -24.81 18.66
CA GLN A 118 5.72 -23.79 18.57
C GLN A 118 5.39 -22.46 19.26
N LEU A 119 4.34 -22.41 20.11
CA LEU A 119 3.91 -21.16 20.76
C LEU A 119 4.85 -20.61 21.85
N SER A 120 5.95 -21.31 22.17
CA SER A 120 7.01 -20.79 23.03
C SER A 120 7.87 -19.80 22.25
N LEU A 121 7.34 -18.60 22.04
CA LEU A 121 8.17 -17.46 21.68
C LEU A 121 8.66 -16.83 22.97
N GLU A 122 9.96 -16.93 23.24
CA GLU A 122 10.52 -16.03 24.24
C GLU A 122 10.32 -14.60 23.76
N PRO A 123 9.87 -13.69 24.65
CA PRO A 123 9.81 -12.29 24.35
C PRO A 123 11.19 -11.84 23.89
N ALA A 124 11.31 -11.31 22.68
CA ALA A 124 12.58 -10.74 22.26
C ALA A 124 12.91 -9.59 23.23
N SER A 125 14.06 -9.67 23.89
CA SER A 125 14.43 -8.81 25.02
C SER A 125 14.06 -7.34 24.78
N GLY A 126 13.08 -6.83 25.53
CA GLY A 126 12.63 -5.44 25.50
C GLY A 126 11.74 -5.04 24.31
N LYS A 127 11.43 -5.94 23.36
CA LYS A 127 10.54 -5.67 22.22
C LYS A 127 9.10 -6.06 22.51
N GLY A 128 8.16 -5.37 21.86
CA GLY A 128 6.76 -5.79 21.82
C GLY A 128 6.56 -6.98 20.86
N LEU A 129 5.39 -7.62 20.92
CA LEU A 129 5.01 -8.70 20.02
C LEU A 129 3.82 -8.26 19.17
N ALA A 130 3.87 -8.51 17.87
CA ALA A 130 2.75 -8.30 16.97
C ALA A 130 2.43 -9.60 16.24
N PHE A 131 1.27 -10.18 16.55
CA PHE A 131 0.78 -11.40 15.93
C PHE A 131 -0.14 -11.08 14.77
N LEU A 132 0.05 -11.74 13.63
CA LEU A 132 -0.76 -11.61 12.43
C LEU A 132 -1.47 -12.93 12.15
N PHE A 133 -2.78 -12.89 11.95
CA PHE A 133 -3.65 -14.04 11.73
C PHE A 133 -4.35 -13.91 10.37
N PHE A 134 -3.88 -14.68 9.39
CA PHE A 134 -4.51 -14.73 8.07
C PHE A 134 -5.81 -15.54 8.10
N PRO A 135 -6.74 -15.35 7.14
CA PRO A 135 -8.01 -16.05 7.10
C PRO A 135 -7.86 -17.56 7.24
N GLY A 136 -8.61 -18.15 8.19
CA GLY A 136 -8.51 -19.56 8.58
C GLY A 136 -7.61 -19.84 9.79
N ASN A 137 -6.97 -18.81 10.36
CA ASN A 137 -6.12 -18.92 11.55
C ASN A 137 -6.72 -18.27 12.81
N GLU A 138 -7.98 -17.83 12.76
CA GLU A 138 -8.67 -17.09 13.83
C GLU A 138 -8.74 -17.89 15.14
N GLN A 139 -8.85 -19.22 15.03
CA GLN A 139 -8.83 -20.16 16.15
C GLN A 139 -7.56 -20.07 17.03
N TYR A 140 -6.47 -19.50 16.52
CA TYR A 140 -5.23 -19.33 17.29
C TYR A 140 -5.20 -18.01 18.06
N GLU A 141 -6.09 -17.07 17.75
CA GLU A 141 -6.08 -15.75 18.37
C GLU A 141 -6.39 -15.85 19.87
N GLU A 142 -7.40 -16.65 20.26
CA GLU A 142 -7.75 -16.84 21.67
C GLU A 142 -6.58 -17.40 22.49
N ARG A 143 -5.85 -18.37 21.95
CA ARG A 143 -4.68 -18.96 22.61
C ARG A 143 -3.54 -17.95 22.79
N ILE A 144 -3.33 -17.09 21.79
CA ILE A 144 -2.34 -16.02 21.89
C ILE A 144 -2.77 -14.99 22.95
N ARG A 145 -4.05 -14.62 23.01
CA ARG A 145 -4.58 -13.70 24.02
C ARG A 145 -4.45 -14.28 25.45
N GLU A 146 -4.70 -15.57 25.62
CA GLU A 146 -4.52 -16.26 26.91
C GLU A 146 -3.04 -16.27 27.34
N ARG A 147 -2.14 -16.50 26.40
CA ARG A 147 -0.70 -16.59 26.68
C ARG A 147 -0.05 -15.24 26.89
N TYR A 148 -0.46 -14.22 26.15
CA TYR A 148 0.07 -12.86 26.20
C TYR A 148 -1.03 -11.85 26.53
N PRO A 149 -1.54 -11.86 27.77
CA PRO A 149 -2.63 -10.98 28.16
C PRO A 149 -2.24 -9.50 28.07
N GLY A 150 -3.24 -8.63 27.88
CA GLY A 150 -3.05 -7.17 27.85
C GLY A 150 -2.63 -6.60 26.49
N GLY A 151 -2.55 -7.42 25.45
CA GLY A 151 -2.46 -6.96 24.06
C GLY A 151 -3.79 -6.42 23.52
N ARG A 152 -3.71 -5.77 22.36
CA ARG A 152 -4.82 -5.12 21.66
C ARG A 152 -5.09 -5.81 20.34
N ALA A 153 -6.33 -6.26 20.16
CA ALA A 153 -6.82 -6.77 18.89
C ALA A 153 -6.99 -5.63 17.88
N GLY A 154 -6.79 -5.94 16.61
CA GLY A 154 -6.98 -5.02 15.50
C GLY A 154 -7.20 -5.77 14.21
N GLU A 155 -7.78 -5.09 13.23
CA GLU A 155 -8.10 -5.65 11.93
C GLU A 155 -7.37 -4.87 10.84
N VAL A 156 -6.78 -5.57 9.88
CA VAL A 156 -6.16 -4.94 8.71
C VAL A 156 -7.01 -5.19 7.48
N ARG A 157 -7.41 -4.09 6.85
CA ARG A 157 -8.21 -4.05 5.63
C ARG A 157 -7.44 -3.42 4.49
N ASN A 158 -7.81 -3.78 3.27
CA ASN A 158 -7.31 -3.11 2.08
C ASN A 158 -8.03 -1.77 1.82
N PRO A 159 -7.60 -0.98 0.81
CA PRO A 159 -8.23 0.31 0.49
C PRO A 159 -9.71 0.25 0.11
N VAL A 160 -10.23 -0.90 -0.31
CA VAL A 160 -11.66 -1.10 -0.62
C VAL A 160 -12.45 -1.70 0.56
N GLY A 161 -11.82 -1.82 1.73
CA GLY A 161 -12.46 -2.27 2.96
C GLY A 161 -12.57 -3.80 3.10
N ARG A 162 -11.96 -4.58 2.22
CA ARG A 162 -11.86 -6.03 2.34
C ARG A 162 -10.93 -6.40 3.50
N HIS A 163 -11.39 -7.26 4.38
CA HIS A 163 -10.57 -7.89 5.41
C HIS A 163 -9.39 -8.65 4.77
N LEU A 164 -8.18 -8.44 5.31
CA LEU A 164 -7.00 -9.18 4.89
C LEU A 164 -6.47 -10.10 5.99
N PHE A 165 -6.33 -9.59 7.23
CA PHE A 165 -5.90 -10.38 8.38
C PHE A 165 -6.20 -9.66 9.69
N ASP A 166 -6.35 -10.43 10.76
CA ASP A 166 -6.44 -9.93 12.12
C ASP A 166 -5.06 -9.78 12.75
N THR A 167 -4.99 -8.94 13.79
CA THR A 167 -3.76 -8.62 14.50
C THR A 167 -3.99 -8.61 16.00
N TYR A 168 -2.98 -9.03 16.74
CA TYR A 168 -2.93 -8.88 18.20
C TYR A 168 -1.57 -8.32 18.61
N VAL A 169 -1.56 -7.14 19.21
CA VAL A 169 -0.32 -6.41 19.51
C VAL A 169 -0.13 -6.25 21.01
N VAL A 170 1.00 -6.71 21.51
CA VAL A 170 1.44 -6.59 22.90
C VAL A 170 2.58 -5.58 22.95
N GLU A 171 2.40 -4.51 23.73
CA GLU A 171 3.36 -3.41 23.80
C GLU A 171 4.66 -3.82 24.51
N PRO A 172 5.80 -3.19 24.17
CA PRO A 172 7.06 -3.37 24.89
C PRO A 172 6.86 -3.13 26.41
N GLY A 173 7.38 -4.05 27.24
CA GLY A 173 7.31 -3.94 28.70
C GLY A 173 6.01 -4.45 29.35
N LYS A 174 5.01 -4.89 28.58
CA LYS A 174 3.84 -5.63 29.11
C LYS A 174 4.00 -7.14 29.05
N ILE A 175 5.11 -7.61 28.48
CA ILE A 175 5.43 -9.03 28.44
C ILE A 175 6.21 -9.34 29.72
N SER A 176 5.49 -9.84 30.74
CA SER A 176 6.10 -10.29 31.99
C SER A 176 6.92 -11.56 31.73
N GLU A 177 8.17 -11.55 32.22
CA GLU A 177 9.10 -12.70 32.23
C GLU A 177 8.47 -13.99 32.80
#